data_AF-A0A0S8BDX1-F1
#
_entry.id   AF-A0A0S8BDX1-F1
#
_cell.length_a   1.000
_cell.length_b   1.000
_cell.length_c   1.000
_cell.angle_alpha   90.00
_cell.angle_beta   90.00
_cell.angle_gamma   90.00
#
_symmetry.space_group_name_H-M   'P 1'
#
loop_
_entity.id
_entity.type
_entity.pdbx_description
1 polymer ?
#
loop_
_entity_poly.entity_id
_entity_poly.type
_entity_poly.pdbx_seq_one_letter_code
_entity_poly.pdbx_strand_id
1 'polypeptide(L)'
;MTRLDYRVPFVATGFGSSQLPTMRVQVFDPASGTLVTQQHALGTIMSVPRWLQVLLTVMVALVVFYFSVRALHVLRAYWRKFRIYREATRKIRNADNAQDIRQALIAIARAEAWPANITVDNWARQWTRRFFTSDNLVQCLNQLQALLYGKAKTSVAPIQVELLSVCYRRLPLLKVIDLPGK
;
A
#
# COMPACT_ATOMS: atom_id res chain seq x y z
N MET A 1 -41.42 -28.79 -32.03
CA MET A 1 -41.59 -27.32 -31.94
C MET A 1 -40.22 -26.67 -31.99
N THR A 2 -39.86 -26.10 -33.14
CA THR A 2 -38.58 -25.43 -33.38
C THR A 2 -38.70 -23.96 -32.95
N ARG A 3 -37.94 -23.55 -31.93
CA ARG A 3 -37.90 -22.15 -31.48
C ARG A 3 -37.12 -21.33 -32.51
N LEU A 4 -37.80 -20.41 -33.20
CA LEU A 4 -37.18 -19.50 -34.15
C LEU A 4 -36.67 -18.28 -33.38
N ASP A 5 -35.37 -18.19 -33.16
CA ASP A 5 -34.73 -17.03 -32.53
C ASP A 5 -34.54 -15.92 -33.58
N TYR A 6 -35.51 -15.01 -33.65
CA TYR A 6 -35.45 -13.83 -34.52
C TYR A 6 -34.88 -12.63 -33.76
N ARG A 7 -33.71 -12.13 -34.20
CA ARG A 7 -33.13 -10.87 -33.67
C ARG A 7 -33.54 -9.70 -34.55
N VAL A 8 -34.29 -8.76 -33.97
CA VAL A 8 -34.64 -7.50 -34.65
C VAL A 8 -33.44 -6.55 -34.58
N PRO A 9 -32.90 -6.08 -35.72
CA PRO A 9 -31.69 -5.26 -35.74
C PRO A 9 -32.02 -3.79 -35.45
N PHE A 10 -32.34 -3.47 -34.19
CA PHE A 10 -32.37 -2.07 -33.76
C PHE A 10 -30.95 -1.56 -33.54
N VAL A 11 -30.56 -0.51 -34.26
CA VAL A 11 -29.30 0.21 -34.04
C VAL A 11 -29.65 1.61 -33.56
N ALA A 12 -29.26 1.95 -32.33
CA ALA A 12 -29.40 3.30 -31.82
C ALA A 12 -28.42 4.23 -32.55
N THR A 13 -28.95 5.25 -33.22
CA THR A 13 -28.15 6.24 -33.97
C THR A 13 -27.66 7.40 -33.10
N GLY A 14 -28.26 7.59 -31.92
CA GLY A 14 -27.92 8.65 -30.97
C GLY A 14 -27.33 8.15 -29.64
N PHE A 15 -26.70 9.08 -28.91
CA PHE A 15 -26.25 8.88 -27.53
C PHE A 15 -27.40 9.09 -26.55
N GLY A 16 -27.52 8.23 -25.54
CA GLY A 16 -28.46 8.40 -24.44
C GLY A 16 -29.58 7.35 -24.42
N SER A 17 -30.71 7.75 -23.84
CA SER A 17 -31.88 6.90 -23.64
C SER A 17 -32.79 6.97 -24.87
N SER A 18 -33.03 5.83 -25.52
CA SER A 18 -33.98 5.72 -26.62
C SER A 18 -35.09 4.76 -26.23
N GLN A 19 -36.33 5.21 -26.34
CA GLN A 19 -37.49 4.32 -26.23
C GLN A 19 -37.59 3.49 -27.52
N LEU A 20 -37.69 2.18 -27.37
CA LEU A 20 -37.91 1.30 -28.52
C LEU A 20 -39.38 1.39 -28.94
N PRO A 21 -39.68 1.43 -30.25
CA PRO A 21 -41.06 1.44 -30.72
C PRO A 21 -41.76 0.14 -30.32
N THR A 22 -43.06 0.22 -30.03
CA THR A 22 -43.87 -0.97 -29.75
C THR A 22 -43.94 -1.87 -30.98
N MET A 23 -43.59 -3.15 -30.82
CA MET A 23 -43.65 -4.11 -31.91
C MET A 23 -44.99 -4.81 -31.92
N ARG A 24 -45.61 -4.89 -33.11
CA ARG A 24 -46.80 -5.69 -33.34
C ARG A 24 -46.38 -6.99 -33.99
N VAL A 25 -46.60 -8.11 -33.31
CA VAL A 25 -46.36 -9.44 -33.83
C VAL A 25 -47.71 -10.05 -34.16
N GLN A 26 -47.93 -10.39 -35.43
CA GLN A 26 -49.12 -11.11 -35.86
C GLN A 26 -48.78 -12.59 -35.95
N VAL A 27 -49.48 -13.40 -35.17
CA VAL A 27 -49.32 -14.86 -35.17
C VAL A 27 -50.60 -15.47 -35.71
N PHE A 28 -50.47 -16.32 -36.73
CA PHE A 28 -51.58 -17.11 -37.23
C PHE A 28 -51.84 -18.27 -36.27
N ASP A 29 -53.06 -18.33 -35.74
CA ASP A 29 -53.50 -19.44 -34.92
C ASP A 29 -54.20 -20.48 -35.82
N PRO A 30 -53.59 -21.66 -36.05
CA PRO A 30 -54.13 -22.66 -36.96
C PRO A 30 -55.40 -23.33 -36.44
N ALA A 31 -55.67 -23.26 -35.13
CA ALA A 31 -56.89 -23.84 -34.55
C ALA A 31 -58.12 -22.98 -34.79
N SER A 32 -57.96 -21.65 -34.71
CA SER A 32 -59.05 -20.69 -34.94
C SER A 32 -59.12 -20.17 -36.38
N GLY A 33 -58.07 -20.38 -37.18
CA GLY A 33 -57.95 -19.83 -38.54
C GLY A 33 -57.83 -18.31 -38.58
N THR A 34 -57.48 -17.67 -37.45
CA THR A 34 -57.44 -16.22 -37.30
C THR A 34 -56.03 -15.69 -37.05
N LEU A 35 -55.80 -14.43 -37.44
CA LEU A 35 -54.56 -13.71 -37.13
C LEU A 35 -54.72 -12.98 -35.80
N VAL A 36 -53.98 -13.43 -34.78
CA VAL A 36 -53.94 -12.77 -33.47
C VAL A 36 -52.80 -11.76 -33.46
N THR A 37 -53.12 -10.48 -33.25
CA THR A 37 -52.11 -9.42 -33.12
C THR A 37 -51.75 -9.25 -31.65
N GLN A 38 -50.49 -9.47 -31.31
CA GLN A 38 -49.94 -9.17 -29.98
C GLN A 38 -49.04 -7.92 -30.06
N GLN A 39 -49.24 -6.99 -29.14
CA GLN A 39 -48.37 -5.81 -29.00
C GLN A 39 -47.38 -6.04 -27.88
N HIS A 40 -46.09 -5.93 -28.18
CA HIS A 40 -45.00 -6.08 -27.23
C HIS A 40 -44.25 -4.75 -27.07
N ALA A 41 -44.22 -4.23 -25.84
CA ALA A 41 -43.43 -3.05 -25.49
C ALA A 41 -41.99 -3.47 -25.18
N LEU A 42 -41.02 -2.89 -25.89
CA LEU A 42 -39.61 -3.32 -25.83
C LEU A 42 -38.76 -2.54 -24.80
N GLY A 43 -39.39 -1.65 -24.03
CA GLY A 43 -38.73 -0.86 -23.01
C GLY A 43 -37.76 0.19 -23.58
N THR A 44 -36.84 0.64 -22.73
CA THR A 44 -35.89 1.71 -23.02
C THR A 44 -34.48 1.16 -23.08
N ILE A 45 -33.72 1.51 -24.12
CA ILE A 45 -32.32 1.15 -24.25
C ILE A 45 -31.42 2.36 -23.99
N MET A 46 -30.30 2.14 -23.31
CA MET A 46 -29.26 3.15 -23.13
C MET A 46 -28.12 2.84 -24.08
N SER A 47 -27.89 3.70 -25.06
CA SER A 47 -26.80 3.57 -26.02
C SER A 47 -25.60 4.38 -25.57
N VAL A 48 -24.47 3.71 -25.36
CA VAL A 48 -23.18 4.33 -25.06
C VAL A 48 -22.25 4.08 -26.24
N PRO A 49 -21.70 5.12 -26.89
CA PRO A 49 -20.86 4.93 -28.06
C PRO A 49 -19.54 4.25 -27.65
N ARG A 50 -19.06 3.35 -28.52
CA ARG A 50 -17.82 2.57 -28.26
C ARG A 50 -16.62 3.46 -27.96
N TRP A 51 -16.48 4.61 -28.61
CA TRP A 51 -15.36 5.53 -28.35
C TRP A 51 -15.37 6.06 -26.91
N LEU A 52 -16.55 6.30 -26.33
CA LEU A 52 -16.68 6.77 -24.95
C LEU A 52 -16.37 5.63 -23.97
N GLN A 53 -16.78 4.40 -24.29
CA GLN A 53 -16.40 3.21 -23.50
C GLN A 53 -14.88 3.05 -23.49
N VAL A 54 -14.24 3.09 -24.65
CA VAL A 54 -12.77 3.01 -24.77
C VAL A 54 -12.09 4.14 -24.01
N LEU A 55 -12.58 5.38 -24.14
CA LEU A 55 -12.03 6.53 -23.42
C LEU A 55 -12.10 6.32 -21.90
N LEU A 56 -13.25 5.86 -21.38
CA LEU A 56 -13.44 5.62 -19.96
C LEU A 56 -12.55 4.47 -19.47
N THR A 57 -12.43 3.39 -20.25
CA THR A 57 -11.52 2.28 -19.94
C THR A 57 -10.07 2.75 -19.87
N VAL A 58 -9.61 3.55 -20.84
CA VAL A 58 -8.26 4.12 -20.85
C VAL A 58 -8.04 5.02 -19.64
N MET A 59 -9.00 5.88 -19.31
CA MET A 59 -8.91 6.77 -18.16
C MET A 59 -8.79 6.00 -16.84
N VAL A 60 -9.62 4.97 -16.64
CA VAL A 60 -9.53 4.09 -15.46
C VAL A 60 -8.18 3.37 -15.42
N ALA A 61 -7.72 2.83 -16.55
CA ALA A 61 -6.44 2.15 -16.63
C ALA A 61 -5.26 3.06 -16.25
N LEU A 62 -5.27 4.32 -16.69
CA LEU A 62 -4.24 5.31 -16.33
C LEU A 62 -4.26 5.63 -14.83
N VAL A 63 -5.45 5.77 -14.24
CA VAL A 63 -5.59 6.01 -12.79
C VAL A 63 -5.02 4.83 -12.01
N VAL A 64 -5.41 3.60 -12.35
CA VAL A 64 -4.90 2.39 -11.72
C VAL A 64 -3.39 2.31 -11.87
N PHE A 65 -2.86 2.52 -13.08
CA PHE A 65 -1.43 2.50 -13.36
C PHE A 65 -0.66 3.52 -12.51
N TYR A 66 -1.15 4.76 -12.42
CA TYR A 66 -0.55 5.81 -11.60
C TYR A 66 -0.49 5.41 -10.12
N PHE A 67 -1.60 4.92 -9.57
CA PHE A 67 -1.64 4.46 -8.17
C PHE A 67 -0.74 3.24 -7.93
N SER A 68 -0.68 2.30 -8.87
CA SER A 68 0.21 1.14 -8.78
C SER A 68 1.68 1.55 -8.75
N VAL A 69 2.11 2.45 -9.65
CA VAL A 69 3.48 2.96 -9.65
C VAL A 69 3.80 3.68 -8.34
N ARG A 70 2.91 4.56 -7.88
CA ARG A 70 3.08 5.28 -6.62
C ARG A 70 3.16 4.33 -5.42
N ALA A 71 2.27 3.34 -5.35
CA ALA A 71 2.29 2.32 -4.32
C ALA A 71 3.61 1.52 -4.32
N LEU A 72 4.11 1.13 -5.50
CA LEU A 72 5.39 0.45 -5.64
C LEU A 72 6.56 1.31 -5.18
N HIS A 73 6.57 2.61 -5.46
CA HIS A 73 7.60 3.52 -4.98
C HIS A 73 7.61 3.63 -3.45
N VAL A 74 6.43 3.81 -2.84
CA VAL A 74 6.30 3.88 -1.38
C VAL A 74 6.69 2.55 -0.74
N LEU A 75 6.24 1.43 -1.31
CA LEU A 75 6.55 0.10 -0.85
C LEU A 75 8.05 -0.16 -0.92
N ARG A 76 8.71 0.12 -2.06
CA ARG A 76 10.17 -0.01 -2.21
C ARG A 76 10.93 0.84 -1.19
N ALA A 77 10.51 2.08 -0.97
CA ALA A 77 11.13 2.95 0.04
C ALA A 77 10.97 2.35 1.46
N TYR A 78 9.79 1.84 1.78
CA TYR A 78 9.52 1.17 3.05
C TYR A 78 10.37 -0.10 3.21
N TRP A 79 10.46 -0.96 2.20
CA TRP A 79 11.30 -2.17 2.22
C TRP A 79 12.77 -1.86 2.36
N ARG A 80 13.28 -0.83 1.65
CA ARG A 80 14.66 -0.39 1.81
C ARG A 80 14.94 0.01 3.26
N LYS A 81 14.05 0.80 3.84
CA LYS A 81 14.14 1.22 5.24
C LYS A 81 14.08 0.03 6.19
N PHE A 82 13.13 -0.88 5.98
CA PHE A 82 12.97 -2.10 6.76
C PHE A 82 14.26 -2.95 6.76
N ARG A 83 14.89 -3.15 5.59
CA ARG A 83 16.15 -3.90 5.47
C ARG A 83 17.28 -3.25 6.28
N ILE A 84 17.45 -1.93 6.16
CA ILE A 84 18.49 -1.19 6.90
C ILE A 84 18.25 -1.30 8.40
N TYR A 85 17.00 -1.16 8.85
CA TYR A 85 16.66 -1.33 10.27
C TYR A 85 16.95 -2.75 10.76
N ARG A 86 16.64 -3.77 9.97
CA ARG A 86 16.90 -5.17 10.33
C ARG A 86 18.40 -5.45 10.48
N GLU A 87 19.22 -4.90 9.59
CA GLU A 87 20.68 -5.00 9.73
C GLU A 87 21.17 -4.24 10.97
N ALA A 88 20.61 -3.06 11.25
CA ALA A 88 20.96 -2.28 12.43
C ALA A 88 20.54 -2.98 13.73
N THR A 89 19.35 -3.57 13.82
CA THR A 89 18.90 -4.32 15.01
C THR A 89 19.78 -5.54 15.26
N ARG A 90 20.19 -6.26 14.21
CA ARG A 90 21.16 -7.36 14.33
C ARG A 90 22.50 -6.87 14.86
N LYS A 91 23.02 -5.76 14.34
CA LYS A 91 24.27 -5.15 14.84
C LYS A 91 24.16 -4.74 16.30
N ILE A 92 23.05 -4.10 16.70
CA ILE A 92 22.83 -3.70 18.10
C ILE A 92 22.77 -4.94 19.00
N ARG A 93 22.06 -5.99 18.59
CA ARG A 93 21.93 -7.24 19.37
C ARG A 93 23.27 -7.92 19.63
N ASN A 94 24.15 -7.91 18.63
CA ASN A 94 25.44 -8.60 18.71
C ASN A 94 26.62 -7.64 19.01
N ALA A 95 26.34 -6.42 19.46
CA ALA A 95 27.37 -5.41 19.67
C ALA A 95 28.15 -5.66 20.96
N ASP A 96 29.39 -6.12 20.86
CA ASP A 96 30.27 -6.27 22.03
C ASP A 96 30.88 -4.94 22.48
N ASN A 97 30.85 -3.92 21.61
CA ASN A 97 31.44 -2.61 21.86
C ASN A 97 30.48 -1.46 21.52
N ALA A 98 30.67 -0.32 22.20
CA ALA A 98 29.92 0.92 21.96
C ALA A 98 30.08 1.44 20.52
N GLN A 99 31.20 1.18 19.86
CA GLN A 99 31.41 1.55 18.45
C GLN A 99 30.43 0.84 17.51
N ASP A 100 30.09 -0.42 17.76
CA ASP A 100 29.15 -1.18 16.93
C ASP A 100 27.74 -0.62 17.05
N ILE A 101 27.33 -0.25 18.28
CA ILE A 101 26.08 0.47 18.50
C ILE A 101 26.08 1.80 17.76
N ARG A 102 27.18 2.57 17.83
CA ARG A 102 27.29 3.84 17.09
C ARG A 102 27.12 3.64 15.59
N GLN A 103 27.74 2.61 15.01
CA GLN A 103 27.58 2.30 13.58
C GLN A 103 26.12 1.94 13.25
N ALA A 104 25.44 1.20 14.11
CA ALA A 104 24.03 0.89 13.93
C ALA A 104 23.15 2.14 13.99
N LEU A 105 23.42 3.07 14.93
CA LEU A 105 22.71 4.36 15.00
C LEU A 105 22.91 5.19 13.72
N ILE A 106 24.12 5.21 13.16
CA ILE A 106 24.40 5.87 11.88
C ILE A 106 23.62 5.22 10.74
N ALA A 107 23.54 3.89 10.71
CA ALA A 107 22.74 3.17 9.70
C ALA A 107 21.24 3.55 9.82
N ILE A 108 20.71 3.63 11.04
CA ILE A 108 19.34 4.07 11.31
C ILE A 108 19.13 5.52 10.86
N ALA A 109 20.07 6.41 11.17
CA ALA A 109 20.03 7.82 10.75
C ALA A 109 19.94 7.95 9.22
N ARG A 110 20.77 7.20 8.49
CA ARG A 110 20.71 7.16 7.02
C ARG A 110 19.36 6.65 6.50
N ALA A 111 18.77 5.66 7.18
CA ALA A 111 17.46 5.12 6.82
C ALA A 111 16.32 6.15 7.01
N GLU A 112 16.46 7.06 7.99
CA GLU A 112 15.54 8.17 8.25
C GLU A 112 15.88 9.46 7.47
N ALA A 113 16.85 9.39 6.55
CA ALA A 113 17.37 10.51 5.76
C ALA A 113 17.99 11.64 6.60
N TRP A 114 18.62 11.29 7.72
CA TRP A 114 19.40 12.21 8.55
C TRP A 114 20.87 12.25 8.11
N PRO A 115 21.64 13.28 8.53
CA PRO A 115 23.06 13.38 8.20
C PRO A 115 23.85 12.14 8.63
N ALA A 116 24.74 11.65 7.77
CA ALA A 116 25.54 10.45 8.05
C ALA A 116 26.57 10.66 9.17
N ASN A 117 27.05 11.89 9.37
CA ASN A 117 28.03 12.25 10.40
C ASN A 117 27.35 12.80 11.66
N ILE A 118 26.33 12.11 12.13
CA ILE A 118 25.57 12.53 13.32
C ILE A 118 26.23 12.00 14.60
N THR A 119 26.34 12.86 15.61
CA THR A 119 26.76 12.46 16.96
C THR A 119 25.62 11.75 17.69
N VAL A 120 25.91 11.00 18.76
CA VAL A 120 24.88 10.30 19.55
C VAL A 120 23.85 11.28 20.12
N ASP A 121 24.31 12.43 20.64
CA ASP A 121 23.44 13.49 21.14
C ASP A 121 22.55 14.10 20.05
N ASN A 122 23.12 14.43 18.88
CA ASN A 122 22.32 14.98 17.79
C ASN A 122 21.32 13.93 17.25
N TRP A 123 21.70 12.65 17.25
CA TRP A 123 20.80 11.55 16.93
C TRP A 123 19.64 11.49 17.92
N ALA A 124 19.91 11.58 19.22
CA ALA A 124 18.89 11.60 20.27
C ALA A 124 17.90 12.76 20.07
N ARG A 125 18.42 13.97 19.79
CA ARG A 125 17.61 15.15 19.50
C ARG A 125 16.74 15.01 18.26
N GLN A 126 17.26 14.41 17.19
CA GLN A 126 16.47 14.15 15.99
C GLN A 126 15.39 13.09 16.24
N TRP A 127 15.73 12.07 17.02
CA TRP A 127 14.79 11.02 17.39
C TRP A 127 13.64 11.56 18.24
N THR A 128 13.93 12.33 19.29
CA THR A 128 12.92 12.92 20.19
C THR A 128 12.01 13.91 19.48
N ARG A 129 12.53 14.65 18.50
CA ARG A 129 11.71 15.56 17.66
C ARG A 129 10.71 14.82 16.79
N ARG A 130 11.04 13.61 16.33
CA ARG A 130 10.23 12.89 15.34
C ARG A 130 9.41 11.76 15.93
N PHE A 131 9.82 11.21 17.07
CA PHE A 131 9.28 10.01 17.67
C PHE A 131 9.19 10.11 19.19
N PHE A 132 8.26 9.36 19.77
CA PHE A 132 8.13 9.27 21.22
C PHE A 132 9.38 8.61 21.84
N THR A 133 9.90 9.21 22.91
CA THR A 133 11.14 8.80 23.57
C THR A 133 10.88 8.54 25.05
N SER A 134 11.49 7.49 25.61
CA SER A 134 11.51 7.21 27.05
C SER A 134 12.68 7.95 27.71
N ASP A 135 12.53 8.36 28.96
CA ASP A 135 13.64 8.93 29.74
C ASP A 135 14.82 7.95 29.85
N ASN A 136 14.51 6.65 29.92
CA ASN A 136 15.48 5.56 29.90
C ASN A 136 16.34 5.56 28.63
N LEU A 137 15.77 5.85 27.45
CA LEU A 137 16.54 5.93 26.21
C LEU A 137 17.55 7.07 26.27
N VAL A 138 17.13 8.24 26.76
CA VAL A 138 18.03 9.41 26.89
C VAL A 138 19.19 9.09 27.84
N GLN A 139 18.91 8.44 28.98
CA GLN A 139 19.94 7.99 29.91
C GLN A 139 20.90 6.98 29.26
N CYS A 140 20.38 6.00 28.52
CA CYS A 140 21.19 5.02 27.79
C CYS A 140 22.08 5.66 26.73
N LEU A 141 21.58 6.67 26.01
CA LEU A 141 22.35 7.40 25.00
C LEU A 141 23.44 8.27 25.63
N ASN A 142 23.19 8.88 26.79
CA ASN A 142 24.21 9.60 27.56
C ASN A 142 25.31 8.65 28.06
N GLN A 143 24.94 7.47 28.55
CA GLN A 143 25.89 6.41 28.91
C GLN A 143 26.70 5.95 27.69
N LEU A 144 26.05 5.76 26.54
CA LEU A 144 26.74 5.42 25.28
C LEU A 144 27.75 6.50 24.88
N GLN A 145 27.41 7.77 25.03
CA GLN A 145 28.32 8.88 24.75
C GLN A 145 29.51 8.87 25.72
N ALA A 146 29.28 8.61 27.01
CA ALA A 146 30.34 8.45 28.00
C ALA A 146 31.25 7.23 27.71
N LEU A 147 30.71 6.15 27.15
CA LEU A 147 31.49 4.99 26.71
C LEU A 147 32.33 5.26 25.46
N LEU A 148 31.81 6.07 24.53
CA LEU A 148 32.51 6.38 23.27
C LEU A 148 33.64 7.39 23.43
N TYR A 149 33.49 8.36 24.34
CA TYR A 149 34.42 9.47 24.52
C TYR A 149 35.09 9.51 25.90
N GLY A 150 34.63 8.71 26.84
CA GLY A 150 35.19 8.59 28.19
C GLY A 150 35.90 7.26 28.42
N LYS A 151 36.49 7.11 29.61
CA LYS A 151 37.14 5.86 30.07
C LYS A 151 36.18 4.95 30.84
N ALA A 152 34.88 5.09 30.64
CA ALA A 152 33.90 4.29 31.36
C ALA A 152 33.97 2.82 30.90
N LYS A 153 34.00 1.89 31.86
CA LYS A 153 33.86 0.44 31.61
C LYS A 153 32.47 0.01 32.06
N THR A 154 31.45 0.39 31.30
CA THR A 154 30.06 -0.02 31.56
C THR A 154 29.63 -1.03 30.51
N SER A 155 28.82 -2.01 30.93
CA SER A 155 28.25 -3.00 30.02
C SER A 155 27.35 -2.35 28.97
N VAL A 156 27.44 -2.85 27.74
CA VAL A 156 26.68 -2.39 26.58
C VAL A 156 25.25 -2.95 26.58
N ALA A 157 25.01 -4.05 27.30
CA ALA A 157 23.73 -4.78 27.34
C ALA A 157 22.47 -3.93 27.65
N PRO A 158 22.43 -3.06 28.69
CA PRO A 158 21.22 -2.27 28.97
C PRO A 158 20.88 -1.30 27.82
N ILE A 159 21.90 -0.75 27.16
CA ILE A 159 21.74 0.15 26.03
C ILE A 159 21.15 -0.60 24.82
N GLN A 160 21.57 -1.85 24.59
CA GLN A 160 21.04 -2.68 23.51
C GLN A 160 19.53 -2.94 23.69
N VAL A 161 19.11 -3.33 24.90
CA VAL A 161 17.70 -3.66 25.17
C VAL A 161 16.80 -2.47 24.88
N GLU A 162 17.18 -1.28 25.36
CA GLU A 162 16.37 -0.07 25.17
C GLU A 162 16.38 0.42 23.72
N LEU A 163 17.52 0.35 23.03
CA LEU A 163 17.58 0.69 21.60
C LEU A 163 16.74 -0.27 20.74
N LEU A 164 16.77 -1.57 21.05
CA LEU A 164 15.95 -2.55 20.36
C LEU A 164 14.46 -2.32 20.63
N SER A 165 14.06 -1.99 21.86
CA SER A 165 12.66 -1.68 22.21
C SER A 165 12.13 -0.52 21.37
N VAL A 166 12.93 0.52 21.20
CA VAL A 166 12.63 1.70 20.38
C VAL A 166 12.56 1.36 18.89
N CYS A 167 13.50 0.55 18.38
CA CYS A 167 13.48 0.08 17.00
C CYS A 167 12.22 -0.75 16.69
N TYR A 168 11.81 -1.64 17.60
CA TYR A 168 10.60 -2.45 17.44
C TYR A 168 9.33 -1.61 17.52
N ARG A 169 9.29 -0.56 18.36
CA ARG A 169 8.16 0.37 18.38
C ARG A 169 8.04 1.13 17.06
N ARG A 170 9.18 1.48 16.43
CA ARG A 170 9.20 2.19 15.15
C ARG A 170 8.75 1.31 13.98
N LEU A 171 9.16 0.05 13.97
CA LEU A 171 8.86 -0.94 12.94
C LEU A 171 8.43 -2.26 13.60
N PRO A 172 7.14 -2.41 13.92
CA PRO A 172 6.65 -3.58 14.67
C PRO A 172 6.87 -4.91 13.94
N LEU A 173 6.93 -4.89 12.61
CA LEU A 173 7.24 -6.06 11.79
C LEU A 173 8.62 -6.68 12.11
N LEU A 174 9.58 -5.87 12.58
CA LEU A 174 10.88 -6.39 13.00
C LEU A 174 10.75 -7.31 14.21
N LYS A 175 9.86 -6.99 15.15
CA LYS A 175 9.64 -7.83 16.33
C LYS A 175 9.15 -9.22 15.93
N VAL A 176 8.23 -9.31 14.97
CA VAL A 176 7.68 -10.59 14.51
C VAL A 176 8.75 -11.45 13.82
N ILE A 177 9.63 -10.84 13.04
CA ILE A 177 10.64 -11.55 12.23
C ILE A 177 11.91 -11.89 13.01
N ASP A 178 12.31 -11.05 13.97
CA ASP A 178 13.54 -11.23 14.75
C ASP A 178 13.31 -11.99 16.08
N LEU A 179 12.07 -12.38 16.38
CA LEU A 179 11.80 -13.37 17.44
C LEU A 179 12.30 -14.73 16.94
N PRO A 180 13.23 -15.39 17.65
CA PRO A 180 13.57 -16.76 17.33
C PRO A 180 12.27 -17.58 17.36
N GLY A 181 12.01 -18.33 16.28
CA GLY A 181 10.97 -19.34 16.32
C GLY A 181 11.18 -20.16 17.59
N LYS A 182 10.13 -20.23 18.41
CA LYS A 182 10.08 -21.22 19.49
C LYS A 182 10.26 -22.62 18.93
#